data_AF-A0A7V9I1E8-F1
#
_entry.id   AF-A0A7V9I1E8-F1
#
_cell.length_a   1.000
_cell.length_b   1.000
_cell.length_c   1.000
_cell.angle_alpha   90.00
_cell.angle_beta   90.00
_cell.angle_gamma   90.00
#
_symmetry.space_group_name_H-M   'P 1'
#
loop_
_entity.id
_entity.type
_entity.pdbx_description
1 polymer ?
#
loop_
_entity_poly.entity_id
_entity_poly.type
_entity_poly.pdbx_seq_one_letter_code
_entity_poly.pdbx_strand_id
1 'polypeptide(L)'
;PFGDIDASPSKALLMDRRRDPAIASYFELATMKRPAEELYDLSRDPHQVENLAGQPAHVDAQQRLRAELDRWMRDTGDPRATADDDRWDGYPYYGARPPR
;
A
#
# COMPACT_ATOMS: atom_id res chain seq x y z
N PRO A 1 -5.18 14.17 11.40
CA PRO A 1 -4.76 12.84 10.89
C PRO A 1 -5.58 12.54 9.62
N PHE A 2 -4.98 11.91 8.60
CA PHE A 2 -5.63 11.59 7.31
C PHE A 2 -6.15 12.83 6.54
N GLY A 3 -5.32 13.87 6.43
CA GLY A 3 -5.64 15.11 5.71
C GLY A 3 -5.80 14.91 4.21
N ASP A 4 -5.10 13.92 3.65
CA ASP A 4 -5.08 13.62 2.21
C ASP A 4 -6.26 12.75 1.75
N ILE A 5 -7.18 12.39 2.65
CA ILE A 5 -8.44 11.73 2.30
C ILE A 5 -9.54 12.80 2.28
N ASP A 6 -10.25 12.98 1.18
CA ASP A 6 -11.31 13.98 1.09
C ASP A 6 -12.42 13.77 2.13
N ALA A 7 -13.06 14.87 2.54
CA ALA A 7 -14.21 14.82 3.44
C ALA A 7 -15.38 14.12 2.74
N SER A 8 -15.91 13.06 3.37
CA SER A 8 -17.07 12.32 2.89
C SER A 8 -17.85 11.71 4.05
N PRO A 9 -19.15 11.39 3.86
CA PRO A 9 -19.93 10.67 4.86
C PRO A 9 -19.30 9.34 5.28
N SER A 10 -18.71 8.60 4.33
CA SER A 10 -18.01 7.34 4.60
C SER A 10 -16.75 7.57 5.44
N LYS A 11 -15.95 8.60 5.13
CA LYS A 11 -14.80 8.96 5.96
C LYS A 11 -15.23 9.29 7.39
N ALA A 12 -16.28 10.10 7.57
CA ALA A 12 -16.80 10.44 8.89
C ALA A 12 -17.20 9.19 9.69
N LEU A 13 -17.98 8.30 9.06
CA LEU A 13 -18.38 7.02 9.67
C LEU A 13 -17.18 6.17 10.12
N LEU A 14 -16.19 6.00 9.24
CA LEU A 14 -14.98 5.22 9.54
C LEU A 14 -14.18 5.85 10.69
N MET A 15 -14.05 7.17 10.72
CA MET A 15 -13.30 7.89 11.75
C MET A 15 -13.97 7.82 13.12
N ASP A 16 -15.30 7.99 13.16
CA ASP A 16 -16.10 8.03 14.39
C ASP A 16 -16.19 6.64 15.03
N ARG A 17 -16.30 5.59 14.20
CA ARG A 17 -16.47 4.20 14.66
C ARG A 17 -15.21 3.35 14.50
N ARG A 18 -14.02 3.96 14.37
CA ARG A 18 -12.75 3.23 14.12
C ARG A 18 -12.37 2.14 15.13
N ARG A 19 -12.96 2.14 16.34
CA ARG A 19 -12.74 1.13 17.39
C ARG A 19 -13.91 0.15 17.53
N ASP A 20 -14.98 0.36 16.80
CA ASP A 20 -16.12 -0.54 16.77
C ASP A 20 -15.72 -1.82 16.03
N PRO A 21 -15.86 -3.02 16.61
CA PRO A 21 -15.48 -4.26 15.94
C PRO A 21 -16.14 -4.47 14.57
N ALA A 22 -17.33 -3.91 14.34
CA ALA A 22 -18.02 -4.01 13.06
C ALA A 22 -17.44 -3.06 11.98
N ILE A 23 -16.65 -2.05 12.36
CA ILE A 23 -16.13 -1.01 11.47
C ILE A 23 -14.59 -0.98 11.41
N ALA A 24 -13.92 -1.46 12.46
CA ALA A 24 -12.47 -1.33 12.65
C ALA A 24 -11.67 -1.84 11.44
N SER A 25 -12.03 -2.98 10.86
CA SER A 25 -11.35 -3.54 9.68
C SER A 25 -11.46 -2.61 8.46
N TYR A 26 -12.59 -1.97 8.21
CA TYR A 26 -12.74 -1.02 7.10
C TYR A 26 -11.92 0.25 7.34
N PHE A 27 -11.84 0.72 8.57
CA PHE A 27 -10.97 1.83 8.93
C PHE A 27 -9.50 1.46 8.68
N GLU A 28 -9.08 0.27 9.10
CA GLU A 28 -7.71 -0.23 8.90
C GLU A 28 -7.39 -0.36 7.41
N LEU A 29 -8.25 -1.01 6.63
CA LEU A 29 -8.10 -1.14 5.18
C LEU A 29 -7.99 0.22 4.47
N ALA A 30 -8.74 1.23 4.93
CA ALA A 30 -8.76 2.54 4.31
C ALA A 30 -7.55 3.42 4.67
N THR A 31 -6.87 3.16 5.80
CA THR A 31 -5.97 4.16 6.40
C THR A 31 -4.63 3.66 6.91
N MET A 32 -4.47 2.35 7.14
CA MET A 32 -3.24 1.81 7.70
C MET A 32 -2.14 1.69 6.65
N LYS A 33 -0.89 1.70 7.11
CA LYS A 33 0.27 1.47 6.26
C LYS A 33 0.24 0.04 5.73
N ARG A 34 0.55 -0.11 4.45
CA ARG A 34 0.74 -1.42 3.83
C ARG A 34 2.17 -1.92 4.09
N PRO A 35 2.36 -3.24 4.21
CA PRO A 35 3.70 -3.82 4.27
C PRO A 35 4.45 -3.56 2.95
N ALA A 36 5.75 -3.86 2.93
CA ALA A 36 6.56 -3.74 1.72
C ALA A 36 6.06 -4.61 0.56
N GLU A 37 5.35 -5.71 0.87
CA GLU A 37 4.78 -6.61 -0.12
C GLU A 37 3.39 -7.10 0.21
N GLU A 38 2.60 -7.26 -0.83
CA GLU A 38 1.30 -7.90 -0.76
C GLU A 38 1.17 -8.97 -1.85
N LEU A 39 0.64 -10.13 -1.49
CA LEU A 39 0.42 -11.27 -2.38
C LEU A 39 -1.04 -11.70 -2.28
N TYR A 40 -1.73 -11.80 -3.41
CA TYR A 40 -3.16 -12.12 -3.45
C TYR A 40 -3.43 -13.29 -4.40
N ASP A 41 -4.29 -14.21 -3.99
CA ASP A 41 -4.85 -15.24 -4.86
C ASP A 41 -6.15 -14.73 -5.48
N LEU A 42 -6.09 -14.22 -6.70
CA LEU A 42 -7.23 -13.61 -7.38
C LEU A 42 -8.39 -14.57 -7.64
N SER A 43 -8.13 -15.89 -7.65
CA SER A 43 -9.19 -16.88 -7.85
C SER A 43 -10.07 -17.05 -6.61
N ARG A 44 -9.48 -16.83 -5.43
CA ARG A 44 -10.15 -16.98 -4.12
C ARG A 44 -10.54 -15.64 -3.51
N ASP A 45 -9.75 -14.61 -3.78
CA ASP A 45 -9.91 -13.25 -3.29
C ASP A 45 -9.82 -12.25 -4.47
N PRO A 46 -10.90 -12.12 -5.27
CA PRO A 46 -10.94 -11.21 -6.40
C PRO A 46 -10.88 -9.73 -5.99
N HIS A 47 -11.07 -9.42 -4.71
CA HIS A 47 -11.05 -8.06 -4.17
C HIS A 47 -9.74 -7.68 -3.49
N GLN A 48 -8.78 -8.62 -3.39
CA GLN A 48 -7.43 -8.38 -2.90
C GLN A 48 -7.42 -7.77 -1.48
N VAL A 49 -8.24 -8.33 -0.59
CA VAL A 49 -8.37 -7.91 0.80
C VAL A 49 -7.49 -8.77 1.72
N GLU A 50 -7.30 -10.05 1.41
CA GLU A 50 -6.52 -10.99 2.21
C GLU A 50 -5.08 -11.11 1.69
N ASN A 51 -4.16 -10.38 2.32
CA ASN A 51 -2.75 -10.44 1.98
C ASN A 51 -2.10 -11.76 2.47
N LEU A 52 -1.60 -12.55 1.52
CA LEU A 52 -0.92 -13.83 1.73
C LEU A 52 0.60 -13.70 1.88
N ALA A 53 1.16 -12.50 1.74
CA ALA A 53 2.60 -12.27 1.83
C ALA A 53 3.16 -12.68 3.21
N GLY A 54 4.29 -13.38 3.21
CA GLY A 54 4.95 -13.87 4.42
C GLY A 54 4.32 -15.14 5.03
N GLN A 55 3.22 -15.65 4.47
CA GLN A 55 2.65 -16.92 4.93
C GLN A 55 3.48 -18.11 4.41
N PRO A 56 3.86 -19.08 5.26
CA PRO A 56 4.74 -20.19 4.87
C PRO A 56 4.25 -21.00 3.65
N ALA A 57 2.93 -21.14 3.50
CA ALA A 57 2.32 -21.87 2.39
C ALA A 57 2.49 -21.18 1.02
N HIS A 58 2.85 -19.90 0.98
CA HIS A 58 2.91 -19.09 -0.23
C HIS A 58 4.31 -18.53 -0.54
N VAL A 59 5.34 -18.95 0.20
CA VAL A 59 6.72 -18.45 0.07
C VAL A 59 7.27 -18.65 -1.34
N ASP A 60 7.08 -19.83 -1.93
CA ASP A 60 7.61 -20.14 -3.26
C ASP A 60 6.99 -19.23 -4.34
N ALA A 61 5.67 -19.02 -4.26
CA ALA A 61 4.96 -18.14 -5.18
C ALA A 61 5.42 -16.68 -5.01
N GLN A 62 5.56 -16.22 -3.76
CA GLN A 62 6.02 -14.88 -3.44
C GLN A 62 7.43 -14.62 -4.00
N GLN A 63 8.38 -15.52 -3.74
CA GLN A 63 9.76 -15.39 -4.20
C GLN A 63 9.88 -15.41 -5.72
N ARG A 64 9.12 -16.30 -6.38
CA ARG A 64 9.10 -16.38 -7.84
C ARG A 64 8.61 -15.08 -8.46
N LEU A 65 7.45 -14.57 -8.00
CA LEU A 65 6.87 -13.34 -8.53
C LEU A 65 7.75 -12.12 -8.25
N ARG A 66 8.36 -12.04 -7.05
CA ARG A 66 9.36 -11.00 -6.74
C ARG A 66 10.53 -11.03 -7.73
N ALA A 67 11.11 -12.22 -7.96
CA ALA A 67 12.23 -12.36 -8.88
C ALA A 67 11.86 -12.01 -10.34
N GLU A 68 10.63 -12.33 -10.76
CA GLU A 68 10.11 -11.94 -12.07
C GLU A 68 9.97 -10.42 -12.21
N LEU A 69 9.42 -9.76 -11.18
CA LEU A 69 9.30 -8.30 -11.14
C LEU A 69 10.67 -7.63 -11.12
N ASP A 70 11.59 -8.06 -10.25
CA ASP A 70 12.93 -7.50 -10.13
C ASP A 70 13.72 -7.60 -11.43
N ARG A 71 13.57 -8.73 -12.14
CA ARG A 71 14.18 -8.91 -13.47
C ARG A 71 13.56 -7.93 -14.46
N TRP A 72 12.24 -7.85 -14.54
CA TRP A 72 11.56 -6.95 -15.47
C TRP A 72 11.95 -5.49 -15.24
N MET A 73 11.94 -5.01 -13.98
CA MET A 73 12.34 -3.64 -13.64
C MET A 73 13.77 -3.33 -14.11
N ARG A 74 14.71 -4.28 -13.94
CA ARG A 74 16.09 -4.14 -14.45
C ARG A 74 16.14 -4.13 -15.98
N ASP A 75 15.44 -5.06 -16.63
CA ASP A 75 15.43 -5.20 -18.08
C ASP A 75 14.83 -3.98 -18.78
N THR A 76 13.84 -3.33 -18.16
CA THR A 76 13.22 -2.10 -18.70
C THR A 76 13.89 -0.82 -18.22
N GLY A 77 14.97 -0.91 -17.44
CA GLY A 77 15.73 0.26 -16.97
C GLY A 77 14.98 1.13 -15.97
N ASP A 78 14.19 0.54 -15.06
CA ASP A 78 13.55 1.28 -13.97
C ASP A 78 14.64 1.96 -13.11
N PRO A 79 14.64 3.30 -12.98
CA PRO A 79 15.64 4.03 -12.21
C PRO A 79 15.73 3.58 -10.74
N ARG A 80 14.60 3.17 -10.13
CA ARG A 80 14.56 2.69 -8.74
C ARG A 80 15.21 1.31 -8.59
N ALA A 81 15.23 0.51 -9.65
CA ALA A 81 15.86 -0.82 -9.64
C ALA A 81 17.34 -0.80 -10.06
N THR A 82 17.81 0.29 -10.69
CA THR A 82 19.12 0.32 -11.36
C THR A 82 20.09 1.37 -10.81
N ALA A 83 19.59 2.47 -10.24
CA ALA A 83 20.41 3.59 -9.80
C ALA A 83 20.07 4.09 -8.38
N ASP A 84 19.19 3.39 -7.65
CA ASP A 84 18.65 3.80 -6.35
C ASP A 84 18.10 5.25 -6.40
N ASP A 85 17.38 5.54 -7.47
CA ASP A 85 16.95 6.90 -7.79
C ASP A 85 15.65 7.27 -7.07
N ASP A 86 15.79 7.98 -5.96
CA ASP A 86 14.73 8.49 -5.10
C ASP A 86 14.41 9.97 -5.35
N ARG A 87 14.77 10.53 -6.52
CA ARG A 87 14.66 11.98 -6.80
C ARG A 87 13.28 12.60 -6.52
N TRP A 88 12.22 11.78 -6.54
CA TRP A 88 10.85 12.18 -6.28
C TRP A 88 10.55 12.34 -4.78
N ASP A 89 11.23 11.59 -3.92
CA ASP A 89 11.09 11.66 -2.47
C ASP A 89 11.71 12.95 -1.91
N GLY A 90 12.76 13.46 -2.58
CA GLY A 90 13.42 14.72 -2.27
C GLY A 90 12.87 15.96 -3.00
N TYR A 91 11.79 15.84 -3.78
CA TYR A 91 11.30 16.95 -4.60
C TYR A 91 10.79 18.11 -3.72
N PRO A 92 11.21 19.36 -3.97
CA PRO A 92 10.81 20.49 -3.14
C PRO A 92 9.29 20.71 -3.16
N TYR A 93 8.70 20.80 -1.97
CA TYR A 93 7.29 21.15 -1.82
C TYR A 93 7.11 22.67 -1.89
N TYR A 94 6.43 23.15 -2.94
CA TYR A 94 6.19 24.58 -3.16
C TYR A 94 4.87 25.09 -2.57
N GLY A 95 4.08 24.24 -1.92
CA GLY A 95 2.85 24.65 -1.28
C GLY A 95 3.11 25.56 -0.07
N ALA A 96 2.23 26.53 0.16
CA ALA A 96 2.27 27.34 1.37
C ALA A 96 2.16 26.42 2.59
N ARG A 97 3.16 26.47 3.47
CA ARG A 97 3.12 25.73 4.72
C ARG A 97 1.96 26.27 5.57
N PRO A 98 0.96 25.45 5.93
CA PRO A 98 -0.15 25.94 6.75
C PRO A 98 0.39 26.46 8.10
N PRO A 99 -0.23 27.51 8.67
CA PRO A 99 0.14 28.00 10.00
C PRO A 99 0.07 26.85 11.01
N ARG A 100 1.06 26.82 11.92
CA ARG A 100 1.17 25.80 12.98
C ARG A 100 0.05 25.91 14.01
#